data_AF-A0A966FNG1-F1
#
_entry.id   AF-A0A966FNG1-F1
#
_cell.length_a   1.000
_cell.length_b   1.000
_cell.length_c   1.000
_cell.angle_alpha   90.00
_cell.angle_beta   90.00
_cell.angle_gamma   90.00
#
_symmetry.space_group_name_H-M   'P 1'
#
loop_
_entity.id
_entity.type
_entity.pdbx_description
1 polymer ?
#
loop_
_entity_poly.entity_id
_entity_poly.type
_entity_poly.pdbx_seq_one_letter_code
_entity_poly.pdbx_strand_id
1 'polypeptide(L)'
;MDKLKKIEEKEDNELLKIQIAEYRKFIESLMAGGSIMRKIFYIVVPFTLLEKQEGASEKKQRFSAKIPVLTEEDFQRCKIQLLQRVEFVALGLRRCGLQAVPLTTPELIELLWGFYHPLEAERGYYPEIPPELTT
;
A
#
# COMPACT_ATOMS: atom_id res chain seq x y z
N MET A 1 19.32 -23.27 -2.73
CA MET A 1 19.38 -24.49 -3.57
C MET A 1 20.79 -25.01 -3.76
N ASP A 2 21.77 -24.13 -4.04
CA ASP A 2 23.15 -24.56 -4.30
C ASP A 2 23.83 -25.32 -3.15
N LYS A 3 23.43 -25.04 -1.89
CA LYS A 3 23.93 -25.78 -0.73
C LYS A 3 23.49 -27.25 -0.72
N LEU A 4 22.24 -27.55 -1.05
CA LEU A 4 21.72 -28.93 -1.07
C LEU A 4 22.32 -29.74 -2.21
N LYS A 5 22.52 -29.10 -3.38
CA LYS A 5 23.18 -29.71 -4.54
C LYS A 5 24.63 -30.12 -4.25
N LYS A 6 25.36 -29.29 -3.52
CA LYS A 6 26.74 -29.60 -3.07
C LYS A 6 26.82 -30.74 -2.06
N ILE A 7 25.76 -31.00 -1.31
CA ILE A 7 25.69 -32.12 -0.35
C ILE A 7 25.34 -33.41 -1.10
N GLU A 8 24.38 -33.35 -2.04
CA GLU A 8 24.03 -34.45 -2.95
C GLU A 8 25.24 -34.98 -3.74
N GLU A 9 26.11 -34.09 -4.23
CA GLU A 9 27.32 -34.44 -4.98
C GLU A 9 28.42 -35.07 -4.13
N LYS A 10 28.40 -34.85 -2.81
CA LYS A 10 29.41 -35.38 -1.87
C LYS A 10 28.97 -36.64 -1.14
N GLU A 11 27.72 -37.05 -1.32
CA GLU A 11 27.17 -38.20 -0.61
C GLU A 11 27.43 -39.48 -1.40
N ASP A 12 28.19 -40.40 -0.81
CA ASP A 12 28.56 -41.67 -1.43
C ASP A 12 27.44 -42.72 -1.33
N ASN A 13 26.48 -42.53 -0.42
CA ASN A 13 25.36 -43.43 -0.22
C ASN A 13 24.21 -43.09 -1.17
N GLU A 14 23.97 -43.98 -2.14
CA GLU A 14 22.93 -43.83 -3.17
C GLU A 14 21.51 -43.62 -2.59
N LEU A 15 21.15 -44.27 -1.48
CA LEU A 15 19.84 -44.07 -0.85
C LEU A 15 19.68 -42.64 -0.31
N LEU A 16 20.72 -42.11 0.33
CA LEU A 16 20.71 -40.75 0.87
C LEU A 16 20.70 -39.72 -0.27
N LYS A 17 21.44 -39.98 -1.35
CA LYS A 17 21.47 -39.14 -2.55
C LYS A 17 20.09 -39.02 -3.19
N ILE A 18 19.37 -40.14 -3.33
CA ILE A 18 17.98 -40.16 -3.82
C ILE A 18 17.08 -39.32 -2.92
N GLN A 19 17.18 -39.46 -1.60
CA GLN A 19 16.36 -38.66 -0.68
C GLN A 19 16.68 -37.16 -0.75
N ILE A 20 17.94 -36.77 -0.89
CA ILE A 20 18.34 -35.36 -1.05
C ILE A 20 17.79 -34.78 -2.36
N ALA A 21 17.83 -35.54 -3.45
CA ALA A 21 17.28 -35.13 -4.73
C ALA A 21 15.76 -34.96 -4.69
N GLU A 22 15.04 -35.88 -4.03
CA GLU A 22 13.59 -35.77 -3.83
C GLU A 22 13.22 -34.59 -2.93
N TYR A 23 13.94 -34.38 -1.83
CA TYR A 23 13.75 -33.23 -0.96
C TYR A 23 13.99 -31.92 -1.71
N ARG A 24 15.02 -31.85 -2.57
CA ARG A 24 15.28 -30.67 -3.42
C ARG A 24 14.12 -30.40 -4.36
N LYS A 25 13.61 -31.43 -5.05
CA LYS A 25 12.44 -31.32 -5.93
C LYS A 25 11.18 -30.88 -5.17
N PHE A 26 10.97 -31.38 -3.95
CA PHE A 26 9.87 -30.94 -3.09
C PHE A 26 9.96 -29.44 -2.76
N ILE A 27 11.14 -28.94 -2.37
CA ILE A 27 11.34 -27.51 -2.12
C ILE A 27 11.18 -26.68 -3.40
N GLU A 28 11.69 -27.15 -4.55
CA GLU A 28 11.46 -26.51 -5.86
C GLU A 28 9.96 -26.43 -6.17
N SER A 29 9.19 -27.50 -5.91
CA SER A 29 7.75 -27.52 -6.14
C SER A 29 6.98 -26.58 -5.19
N LEU A 30 7.40 -26.46 -3.93
CA LEU A 30 6.84 -25.52 -2.97
C LEU A 30 7.10 -24.07 -3.37
N MET A 31 8.33 -23.78 -3.81
CA MET A 31 8.70 -22.45 -4.31
C MET A 31 7.97 -22.11 -5.62
N ALA A 32 7.79 -23.10 -6.51
CA ALA A 32 7.06 -22.93 -7.77
C ALA A 32 5.54 -22.72 -7.54
N GLY A 33 4.97 -23.38 -6.54
CA GLY A 33 3.53 -23.27 -6.21
C GLY A 33 3.15 -21.98 -5.47
N GLY A 34 4.12 -21.24 -4.93
CA GLY A 34 3.88 -20.08 -4.10
C GLY A 34 4.68 -18.86 -4.54
N SER A 35 4.30 -18.23 -5.65
CA SER A 35 4.67 -16.83 -5.85
C SER A 35 3.93 -16.01 -4.80
N ILE A 36 4.62 -15.66 -3.71
CA ILE A 36 4.10 -14.72 -2.71
C ILE A 36 4.10 -13.33 -3.37
N MET A 37 3.05 -13.07 -4.14
CA MET A 37 2.83 -11.79 -4.79
C MET A 37 2.39 -10.79 -3.72
N ARG A 38 3.23 -9.80 -3.43
CA ARG A 38 2.84 -8.66 -2.61
C ARG A 38 2.00 -7.73 -3.47
N LYS A 39 0.71 -7.56 -3.13
CA LYS A 39 -0.18 -6.61 -3.80
C LYS A 39 -0.47 -5.44 -2.86
N ILE A 40 -0.15 -4.24 -3.32
CA ILE A 40 -0.41 -2.99 -2.61
C ILE A 40 -1.68 -2.38 -3.20
N PHE A 41 -2.57 -1.90 -2.34
CA PHE A 41 -3.82 -1.25 -2.72
C PHE A 41 -3.83 0.17 -2.17
N TYR A 42 -4.22 1.14 -3.00
CA TYR A 42 -4.39 2.53 -2.61
C TYR A 42 -5.88 2.85 -2.51
N ILE A 43 -6.28 3.51 -1.42
CA ILE A 43 -7.67 3.86 -1.15
C ILE A 43 -7.74 5.36 -0.92
N VAL A 44 -8.64 6.02 -1.65
CA VAL A 44 -8.92 7.44 -1.49
C VAL A 44 -10.19 7.58 -0.65
N VAL A 45 -10.07 8.25 0.50
CA VAL A 45 -11.21 8.56 1.37
C VAL A 45 -11.78 9.92 0.98
N PRO A 46 -12.99 9.99 0.39
CA PRO A 46 -13.57 11.25 0.00
C PRO A 46 -13.99 12.08 1.22
N PHE A 47 -13.77 13.39 1.14
CA PHE A 47 -14.19 14.34 2.17
C PHE A 47 -14.62 15.64 1.53
N THR A 48 -15.77 16.17 1.95
CA THR A 48 -16.33 17.42 1.44
C THR A 48 -16.77 18.31 2.59
N LEU A 49 -16.41 19.59 2.54
CA LEU A 49 -16.73 20.58 3.57
C LEU A 49 -18.25 20.82 3.75
N LEU A 50 -19.05 20.45 2.75
CA LEU A 50 -20.49 20.75 2.69
C LEU A 50 -21.35 19.83 3.57
N GLU A 51 -20.78 18.81 4.20
CA GLU A 51 -21.52 17.90 5.08
C GLU A 51 -21.97 18.57 6.40
N LYS A 52 -21.55 19.81 6.67
CA LYS A 52 -22.00 20.62 7.82
C LYS A 52 -23.44 21.13 7.68
N GLN A 53 -24.13 20.92 6.54
CA GLN A 53 -25.56 21.21 6.41
C GLN A 53 -26.39 19.93 6.54
N GLU A 54 -26.64 19.52 7.78
CA GLU A 54 -27.82 18.71 8.09
C GLU A 54 -29.06 19.50 7.68
N GLY A 55 -29.64 19.18 6.51
CA GLY A 55 -30.99 19.63 6.13
C GLY A 55 -31.19 20.20 4.73
N ALA A 56 -30.19 20.36 3.88
CA ALA A 56 -30.39 20.93 2.55
C ALA A 56 -30.53 19.86 1.46
N SER A 57 -31.79 19.52 1.18
CA SER A 57 -32.31 18.76 0.05
C SER A 57 -31.36 18.57 -1.14
N GLU A 58 -31.20 17.30 -1.52
CA GLU A 58 -30.75 16.85 -2.82
C GLU A 58 -31.41 17.69 -3.94
N LYS A 59 -30.59 18.14 -4.90
CA LYS A 59 -30.94 18.99 -6.07
C LYS A 59 -30.80 20.50 -5.84
N LYS A 60 -29.55 20.97 -6.00
CA LYS A 60 -29.12 22.23 -6.66
C LYS A 60 -27.92 22.84 -5.92
N GLN A 61 -26.73 22.29 -6.11
CA GLN A 61 -25.55 23.16 -6.13
C GLN A 61 -24.45 22.60 -7.02
N ARG A 62 -24.76 22.62 -8.31
CA ARG A 62 -23.80 22.54 -9.39
C ARG A 62 -23.09 23.91 -9.48
N PHE A 63 -21.76 23.90 -9.34
CA PHE A 63 -20.80 24.83 -9.95
C PHE A 63 -20.56 26.25 -9.40
N SER A 64 -20.88 26.59 -8.15
CA SER A 64 -20.32 27.82 -7.53
C SER A 64 -20.44 27.81 -6.01
N ALA A 65 -19.78 26.86 -5.33
CA ALA A 65 -19.55 27.01 -3.91
C ALA A 65 -18.38 27.99 -3.75
N LYS A 66 -18.66 29.24 -3.36
CA LYS A 66 -17.63 30.13 -2.83
C LYS A 66 -16.92 29.36 -1.73
N ILE A 67 -15.62 29.10 -1.89
CA ILE A 67 -14.82 28.44 -0.87
C ILE A 67 -14.96 29.33 0.37
N PRO A 68 -15.64 28.87 1.44
CA PRO A 68 -15.72 29.67 2.66
C PRO A 68 -14.28 29.86 3.14
N VAL A 69 -13.94 31.08 3.57
CA VAL A 69 -12.66 31.32 4.23
C VAL A 69 -12.66 30.44 5.47
N LEU A 70 -11.89 29.36 5.42
CA LEU A 70 -11.85 28.37 6.49
C LEU A 70 -11.09 29.01 7.65
N THR A 71 -11.75 29.12 8.80
CA THR A 71 -11.04 29.46 10.03
C THR A 71 -10.16 28.28 10.43
N GLU A 72 -9.10 28.55 11.19
CA GLU A 72 -8.23 27.48 11.72
C GLU A 72 -9.03 26.46 12.54
N GLU A 73 -10.04 26.92 13.28
CA GLU A 73 -10.94 26.07 14.06
C GLU A 73 -11.77 25.13 13.17
N ASP A 74 -12.32 25.63 12.07
CA ASP A 74 -13.05 24.81 11.11
C ASP A 74 -12.12 23.82 10.40
N PHE A 75 -10.88 24.22 10.11
CA PHE A 75 -9.86 23.33 9.55
C PHE A 75 -9.55 22.16 10.48
N GLN A 76 -9.24 22.44 11.76
CA GLN A 76 -8.94 21.40 12.75
C GLN A 76 -10.12 20.45 12.95
N ARG A 77 -11.35 20.98 12.98
CA ARG A 77 -12.55 20.15 13.04
C ARG A 77 -12.69 19.23 11.83
N CYS A 78 -12.51 19.76 10.62
CA CYS A 78 -12.57 18.98 9.38
C CYS A 78 -11.48 17.90 9.34
N LYS A 79 -10.26 18.24 9.77
CA LYS A 79 -9.14 17.30 9.88
C LYS A 79 -9.49 16.13 10.81
N ILE A 80 -10.04 16.41 11.99
CA ILE A 80 -10.46 15.36 12.94
C ILE A 80 -11.52 14.46 12.32
N GLN A 81 -12.53 15.03 11.65
CA GLN A 81 -13.57 14.23 10.98
C GLN A 81 -13.03 13.34 9.87
N LEU A 82 -12.09 13.85 9.06
CA LEU A 82 -11.43 13.06 8.04
C LEU A 82 -10.62 11.92 8.66
N LEU A 83 -9.84 12.19 9.73
CA LEU A 83 -9.05 11.18 10.41
C LEU A 83 -9.92 10.06 10.99
N GLN A 84 -11.06 10.40 11.59
CA GLN A 84 -12.03 9.41 12.08
C GLN A 84 -12.55 8.49 10.95
N ARG A 85 -12.79 9.04 9.76
CA ARG A 85 -13.19 8.23 8.58
C ARG A 85 -12.07 7.31 8.12
N VAL A 86 -10.83 7.81 8.08
CA VAL A 86 -9.66 7.01 7.72
C VAL A 86 -9.48 5.85 8.70
N GLU A 87 -9.60 6.09 10.01
CA GLU A 87 -9.52 5.05 11.04
C GLU A 87 -10.63 4.00 10.88
N PHE A 88 -11.87 4.43 10.60
CA PHE A 88 -12.98 3.52 10.35
C PHE A 88 -12.72 2.59 9.16
N VAL A 89 -12.23 3.15 8.05
CA VAL A 89 -11.85 2.35 6.86
C VAL A 89 -10.69 1.41 7.18
N ALA A 90 -9.65 1.88 7.88
CA ALA A 90 -8.51 1.07 8.27
C ALA A 90 -8.91 -0.12 9.17
N LEU A 91 -9.82 0.11 10.12
CA LEU A 91 -10.36 -0.94 10.98
C LEU A 91 -11.15 -1.98 10.17
N GLY A 92 -11.94 -1.54 9.18
CA GLY A 92 -12.64 -2.42 8.25
C GLY A 92 -11.69 -3.33 7.47
N LEU A 93 -10.62 -2.75 6.92
CA LEU A 93 -9.59 -3.50 6.17
C LEU A 93 -8.83 -4.49 7.06
N ARG A 94 -8.56 -4.11 8.31
CA ARG A 94 -7.92 -5.01 9.29
C ARG A 94 -8.76 -6.26 9.56
N ARG A 95 -10.09 -6.14 9.57
CA ARG A 95 -11.00 -7.30 9.69
C ARG A 95 -10.94 -8.23 8.49
N CYS A 96 -10.53 -7.73 7.32
CA CYS A 96 -10.27 -8.53 6.11
C CYS A 96 -8.84 -9.10 6.06
N GLY A 97 -8.03 -8.94 7.13
CA GLY A 97 -6.65 -9.40 7.16
C GLY A 97 -5.67 -8.49 6.41
N LEU A 98 -6.09 -7.29 6.00
CA LEU A 98 -5.24 -6.31 5.33
C LEU A 98 -4.69 -5.31 6.36
N GLN A 99 -3.42 -4.93 6.21
CA GLN A 99 -2.84 -3.83 6.95
C GLN A 99 -3.01 -2.54 6.14
N ALA A 100 -3.59 -1.52 6.77
CA ALA A 100 -3.78 -0.21 6.17
C ALA A 100 -3.04 0.84 7.00
N VAL A 101 -2.27 1.69 6.34
CA VAL A 101 -1.50 2.77 6.95
C VAL A 101 -1.77 4.04 6.13
N PRO A 102 -2.06 5.19 6.78
CA PRO A 102 -2.17 6.46 6.08
C PRO A 102 -0.80 6.85 5.52
N LEU A 103 -0.77 7.25 4.25
CA LEU A 103 0.47 7.67 3.60
C LEU A 103 0.92 9.04 4.14
N THR A 104 2.22 9.15 4.38
CA THR A 104 2.92 10.40 4.70
C THR A 104 3.18 11.22 3.43
N THR A 105 3.52 12.50 3.59
CA THR A 105 3.81 13.40 2.45
C THR A 105 4.86 12.82 1.48
N PRO A 106 6.00 12.25 1.95
CA PRO A 106 6.97 11.64 1.06
C PRO A 106 6.41 10.45 0.28
N GLU A 107 5.68 9.56 0.94
CA GLU A 107 5.09 8.37 0.32
C GLU A 107 4.01 8.75 -0.70
N LEU A 108 3.26 9.83 -0.47
CA LEU A 108 2.33 10.39 -1.46
C LEU A 108 3.06 10.93 -2.68
N ILE A 109 4.19 11.62 -2.50
CA ILE A 109 5.00 12.13 -3.60
C ILE A 109 5.54 10.98 -4.44
N GLU A 110 6.09 9.94 -3.80
CA GLU A 110 6.56 8.73 -4.49
C GLU A 110 5.43 8.04 -5.27
N LEU A 111 4.24 7.91 -4.66
CA LEU A 111 3.06 7.35 -5.30
C LEU A 111 2.66 8.15 -6.55
N LEU A 112 2.55 9.47 -6.43
CA LEU A 112 2.21 10.34 -7.56
C LEU A 112 3.29 10.28 -8.63
N TRP A 113 4.58 10.32 -8.24
CA TRP A 113 5.69 10.24 -9.18
C TRP A 113 5.65 8.95 -9.98
N GLY A 114 5.47 7.80 -9.31
CA GLY A 114 5.36 6.50 -9.95
C GLY A 114 4.13 6.36 -10.84
N PHE A 115 3.04 7.07 -10.54
CA PHE A 115 1.86 7.10 -11.40
C PHE A 115 2.14 7.79 -12.75
N TYR A 116 3.00 8.82 -12.77
CA TYR A 116 3.38 9.53 -13.99
C TYR A 116 4.64 8.96 -14.68
N HIS A 117 5.48 8.21 -13.95
CA HIS A 117 6.75 7.63 -14.42
C HIS A 117 6.83 6.11 -14.13
N PRO A 118 6.00 5.28 -14.78
CA PRO A 118 5.89 3.87 -14.46
C PRO A 118 7.17 3.07 -14.76
N LEU A 119 7.90 3.42 -15.83
CA LEU A 119 9.11 2.71 -16.24
C LEU A 119 10.28 2.93 -15.26
N GLU A 120 10.40 4.15 -14.74
CA GLU A 120 11.40 4.54 -13.75
C GLU A 120 11.06 3.97 -12.37
N ALA A 121 9.78 3.99 -12.00
CA ALA A 121 9.30 3.40 -10.75
C ALA A 121 9.49 1.87 -10.70
N GLU A 122 9.27 1.16 -11.81
CA GLU A 122 9.56 -0.27 -11.92
C GLU A 122 11.04 -0.60 -11.69
N ARG A 123 11.94 0.34 -12.02
CA ARG A 123 13.39 0.23 -11.76
C ARG A 123 13.80 0.65 -10.36
N GLY A 124 12.85 1.14 -9.55
CA GLY A 124 13.11 1.63 -8.18
C GLY A 124 13.79 3.00 -8.13
N TYR A 125 13.70 3.80 -9.20
CA TYR A 125 14.23 5.15 -9.22
C TYR A 125 13.18 6.15 -8.72
N TYR A 126 13.52 6.89 -7.68
CA TYR A 126 12.71 7.98 -7.13
C TYR A 126 13.56 9.25 -7.02
N PRO A 127 13.01 10.43 -7.36
CA PRO A 127 13.73 11.69 -7.26
C PRO A 127 14.00 12.03 -5.79
N GLU A 128 15.07 12.78 -5.55
CA GLU A 128 15.32 13.33 -4.21
C GLU A 128 14.20 14.29 -3.84
N ILE A 129 13.54 14.02 -2.71
CA ILE A 129 12.43 14.84 -2.21
C ILE A 129 13.03 16.08 -1.53
N PRO A 130 12.69 17.31 -1.98
CA PRO A 130 13.15 18.52 -1.32
C PRO A 130 12.76 18.51 0.17
N PRO A 131 13.65 18.93 1.09
CA PRO A 131 13.39 18.89 2.53
C PRO A 131 12.18 19.75 2.95
N GLU A 132 11.81 20.73 2.11
CA GLU A 132 10.63 21.59 2.28
C GLU A 132 9.30 20.81 2.27
N LEU A 133 9.27 19.63 1.63
CA LEU A 133 8.06 18.79 1.50
C LEU A 133 8.02 17.65 2.52
N THR A 134 9.05 17.51 3.33
CA THR A 134 9.21 16.40 4.29
C THR A 134 8.79 16.77 5.72
N THR A 135 8.39 18.04 5.93
CA THR A 135 7.96 18.59 7.23
C THR A 135 6.45 18.54 7.36
#